data_AF-E0E2U0-F1
#
_entry.id   AF-E0E2U0-F1
#
_cell.length_a   1.000
_cell.length_b   1.000
_cell.length_c   1.000
_cell.angle_alpha   90.00
_cell.angle_beta   90.00
_cell.angle_gamma   90.00
#
_symmetry.space_group_name_H-M   'P 1'
#
loop_
_entity.id
_entity.type
_entity.pdbx_description
1 polymer ?
#
loop_
_entity_poly.entity_id
_entity_poly.type
_entity_poly.pdbx_seq_one_letter_code
_entity_poly.pdbx_strand_id
1 'polypeptide(L)'
;KLKDAPILLNPTDKLDPRVGAEIKRLGAEEVIIVGGPDSVSERVREELKVYDKDKNVERVAGVDRYGTSEMVARRVTGITGKKYTGVVASGQVFPDALSVGTFASREAYPILLVKKDTVPYQIERAIKDLDISKTYIAGGTSTIFKSTEAKLPGVLERMAGKDRYETSVAIAKSKFKDSKEAFIASGEEFADALVISPISGKYNKPTLLASRNKNTNAVVKKYIQDAGLTSIIAIGGEKYLPYSVLLNLVGK
;
A
#
# COMPACT_ATOMS: atom_id res chain seq x y z
N LYS A 1 4.35 16.39 -6.87
CA LYS A 1 4.06 15.70 -5.58
C LYS A 1 2.79 14.88 -5.77
N LEU A 2 2.58 13.78 -5.02
CA LEU A 2 1.30 13.04 -5.07
C LEU A 2 0.13 13.97 -4.69
N LYS A 3 -1.10 13.58 -5.07
CA LYS A 3 -2.32 14.25 -4.62
C LYS A 3 -2.42 14.15 -3.09
N ASP A 4 -2.77 15.24 -2.42
CA ASP A 4 -3.06 15.23 -0.98
C ASP A 4 -4.48 14.71 -0.75
N ALA A 5 -4.68 13.42 -0.99
CA ALA A 5 -5.97 12.76 -0.98
C ALA A 5 -5.96 11.53 -0.06
N PRO A 6 -7.02 11.31 0.75
CA PRO A 6 -7.17 10.08 1.50
C PRO A 6 -7.64 8.93 0.60
N ILE A 7 -7.46 7.70 1.08
CA ILE A 7 -8.11 6.52 0.49
C ILE A 7 -9.38 6.25 1.30
N LEU A 8 -10.53 6.23 0.63
CA LEU A 8 -11.81 5.81 1.19
C LEU A 8 -12.21 4.47 0.57
N LEU A 9 -12.83 3.59 1.37
CA LEU A 9 -13.27 2.28 0.94
C LEU A 9 -14.78 2.28 0.74
N ASN A 10 -15.23 1.72 -0.38
CA ASN A 10 -16.64 1.62 -0.71
C ASN A 10 -17.01 0.19 -1.12
N PRO A 11 -18.21 -0.31 -0.78
CA PRO A 11 -18.75 -1.55 -1.35
C PRO A 11 -18.89 -1.49 -2.89
N THR A 12 -18.93 -2.64 -3.57
CA THR A 12 -19.08 -2.68 -5.04
C THR A 12 -20.38 -2.04 -5.53
N ASP A 13 -21.47 -2.53 -4.94
CA ASP A 13 -22.86 -2.21 -5.24
C ASP A 13 -23.20 -0.74 -5.14
N LYS A 14 -22.94 -0.16 -3.98
CA LYS A 14 -23.67 1.01 -3.45
C LYS A 14 -22.70 2.00 -2.84
N LEU A 15 -22.92 3.30 -3.05
CA LEU A 15 -22.21 4.33 -2.30
C LEU A 15 -22.61 4.24 -0.83
N ASP A 16 -21.64 3.93 0.03
CA ASP A 16 -21.84 3.97 1.47
C ASP A 16 -22.07 5.44 1.87
N PRO A 17 -23.18 5.77 2.56
CA PRO A 17 -23.47 7.14 2.96
C PRO A 17 -22.35 7.76 3.82
N ARG A 18 -21.57 6.95 4.54
CA ARG A 18 -20.42 7.41 5.32
C ARG A 18 -19.28 7.89 4.43
N VAL A 19 -19.07 7.26 3.26
CA VAL A 19 -18.09 7.68 2.27
C VAL A 19 -18.51 9.02 1.66
N GLY A 20 -19.76 9.16 1.24
CA GLY A 20 -20.29 10.43 0.73
C GLY A 20 -20.21 11.57 1.75
N ALA A 21 -20.56 11.28 3.01
CA ALA A 21 -20.44 12.24 4.10
C ALA A 21 -18.98 12.67 4.32
N GLU A 22 -18.02 11.74 4.25
CA GLU A 22 -16.60 12.04 4.43
C GLU A 22 -16.02 12.85 3.27
N ILE A 23 -16.38 12.53 2.02
CA ILE A 23 -15.98 13.34 0.84
C ILE A 23 -16.46 14.79 1.01
N LYS A 24 -17.71 14.98 1.44
CA LYS A 24 -18.27 16.31 1.73
C LYS A 24 -17.55 17.01 2.88
N ARG A 25 -17.27 16.30 3.99
CA ARG A 25 -16.59 16.87 5.17
C ARG A 25 -15.16 17.33 4.82
N LEU A 26 -14.47 16.57 3.98
CA LEU A 26 -13.12 16.90 3.50
C LEU A 26 -13.12 18.08 2.52
N GLY A 27 -14.27 18.42 1.91
CA GLY A 27 -14.33 19.41 0.84
C GLY A 27 -13.55 18.97 -0.39
N ALA A 28 -13.49 17.68 -0.68
CA ALA A 28 -12.72 17.16 -1.81
C ALA A 28 -13.36 17.60 -3.14
N GLU A 29 -12.53 18.09 -4.07
CA GLU A 29 -12.98 18.59 -5.38
C GLU A 29 -12.86 17.55 -6.50
N GLU A 30 -12.06 16.50 -6.29
CA GLU A 30 -11.75 15.47 -7.29
C GLU A 30 -11.96 14.09 -6.65
N VAL A 31 -12.71 13.23 -7.35
CA VAL A 31 -12.93 11.84 -6.95
C VAL A 31 -12.31 10.91 -7.99
N ILE A 32 -11.43 10.03 -7.53
CA ILE A 32 -10.76 9.03 -8.37
C ILE A 32 -11.13 7.64 -7.86
N ILE A 33 -11.67 6.81 -8.73
CA ILE A 33 -11.91 5.38 -8.48
C ILE A 33 -10.70 4.59 -8.96
N VAL A 34 -10.16 3.73 -8.09
CA VAL A 34 -9.15 2.73 -8.47
C VAL A 34 -9.81 1.35 -8.55
N GLY A 35 -9.70 0.70 -9.71
CA GLY A 35 -10.30 -0.60 -9.96
C GLY A 35 -11.48 -0.58 -10.94
N GLY A 36 -11.79 -1.75 -11.50
CA GLY A 36 -12.82 -1.92 -12.51
C GLY A 36 -14.26 -1.88 -11.95
N PRO A 37 -15.26 -1.94 -12.85
CA PRO A 37 -16.68 -1.94 -12.46
C PRO A 37 -17.07 -3.06 -11.49
N ASP A 38 -16.41 -4.22 -11.56
CA ASP A 38 -16.67 -5.35 -10.64
C ASP A 38 -16.19 -5.07 -9.21
N SER A 39 -15.34 -4.05 -9.01
CA SER A 39 -14.88 -3.62 -7.68
C SER A 39 -15.64 -2.40 -7.18
N VAL A 40 -15.95 -1.46 -8.07
CA VAL A 40 -16.77 -0.28 -7.79
C VAL A 40 -17.64 -0.04 -9.03
N SER A 41 -18.93 -0.36 -8.93
CA SER A 41 -19.84 -0.37 -10.09
C SER A 41 -19.97 0.99 -10.77
N GLU A 42 -20.42 0.99 -12.02
CA GLU A 42 -20.74 2.26 -12.72
C GLU A 42 -21.86 3.01 -12.00
N ARG A 43 -22.79 2.32 -11.33
CA ARG A 43 -23.79 2.97 -10.47
C ARG A 43 -23.14 3.81 -9.38
N VAL A 44 -22.17 3.25 -8.65
CA VAL A 44 -21.42 4.00 -7.62
C VAL A 44 -20.67 5.18 -8.25
N ARG A 45 -20.08 4.99 -9.43
CA ARG A 45 -19.40 6.08 -10.14
C ARG A 45 -20.35 7.23 -10.48
N GLU A 46 -21.56 6.92 -10.96
CA GLU A 46 -22.59 7.92 -11.22
C GLU A 46 -23.03 8.63 -9.93
N GLU A 47 -23.22 7.89 -8.83
CA GLU A 47 -23.53 8.45 -7.51
C GLU A 47 -22.42 9.39 -6.99
N LEU A 48 -21.15 9.08 -7.30
CA LEU A 48 -20.00 9.88 -6.88
C LEU A 48 -19.86 11.20 -7.64
N LYS A 49 -20.44 11.34 -8.85
CA LYS A 49 -20.36 12.59 -9.65
C LYS A 49 -20.89 13.80 -8.90
N VAL A 50 -21.84 13.63 -7.99
CA VAL A 50 -22.38 14.78 -7.22
C VAL A 50 -21.30 15.44 -6.35
N TYR A 51 -20.28 14.70 -5.94
CA TYR A 51 -19.17 15.19 -5.11
C TYR A 51 -17.97 15.69 -5.93
N ASP A 52 -17.81 15.22 -7.15
CA ASP A 52 -16.75 15.68 -8.05
C ASP A 52 -17.10 17.05 -8.65
N LYS A 53 -16.13 17.97 -8.68
CA LYS A 53 -16.32 19.35 -9.17
C LYS A 53 -16.65 19.38 -10.67
N ASP A 54 -16.01 18.52 -11.45
CA ASP A 54 -16.14 18.47 -12.91
C ASP A 54 -17.24 17.49 -13.35
N LYS A 55 -17.93 16.87 -12.38
CA LYS A 55 -18.93 15.80 -12.62
C LYS A 55 -18.35 14.64 -13.44
N ASN A 56 -17.04 14.46 -13.37
CA ASN A 56 -16.30 13.49 -14.17
C ASN A 56 -15.36 12.69 -13.28
N VAL A 57 -15.94 11.73 -12.55
CA VAL A 57 -15.19 10.80 -11.70
C VAL A 57 -14.24 9.97 -12.57
N GLU A 58 -12.94 10.19 -12.38
CA GLU A 58 -11.87 9.44 -13.05
C GLU A 58 -11.90 7.98 -12.58
N ARG A 59 -11.73 7.02 -13.51
CA ARG A 59 -11.51 5.61 -13.18
C ARG A 59 -10.14 5.18 -13.67
N VAL A 60 -9.30 4.75 -12.74
CA VAL A 60 -7.98 4.16 -13.02
C VAL A 60 -8.10 2.65 -12.85
N ALA A 61 -8.21 1.93 -13.97
CA ALA A 61 -8.43 0.49 -13.98
C ALA A 61 -7.82 -0.18 -15.21
N GLY A 62 -7.38 -1.43 -15.05
CA GLY A 62 -7.06 -2.32 -16.16
C GLY A 62 -7.89 -3.61 -16.11
N VAL A 63 -7.65 -4.51 -17.05
CA VAL A 63 -8.38 -5.79 -17.19
C VAL A 63 -8.26 -6.70 -15.96
N ASP A 64 -7.16 -6.56 -15.22
CA ASP A 64 -6.89 -7.28 -13.99
C ASP A 64 -6.07 -6.39 -13.04
N ARG A 65 -5.61 -6.97 -11.92
CA ARG A 65 -4.76 -6.26 -10.94
C ARG A 65 -3.43 -5.79 -11.52
N TYR A 66 -2.87 -6.49 -12.51
CA TYR A 66 -1.60 -6.13 -13.14
C TYR A 66 -1.80 -4.95 -14.08
N GLY A 67 -2.84 -4.98 -14.91
CA GLY A 67 -3.26 -3.84 -15.72
C GLY A 67 -3.64 -2.63 -14.87
N THR A 68 -4.35 -2.83 -13.74
CA THR A 68 -4.67 -1.73 -12.82
C THR A 68 -3.39 -1.13 -12.22
N SER A 69 -2.42 -1.96 -11.82
CA SER A 69 -1.13 -1.46 -11.31
C SER A 69 -0.33 -0.70 -12.37
N GLU A 70 -0.39 -1.11 -13.64
CA GLU A 70 0.17 -0.34 -14.76
C GLU A 70 -0.51 1.03 -14.89
N MET A 71 -1.84 1.08 -14.87
CA MET A 71 -2.58 2.34 -15.02
C MET A 71 -2.31 3.29 -13.84
N VAL A 72 -2.27 2.77 -12.62
CA VAL A 72 -1.86 3.53 -11.43
C VAL A 72 -0.41 4.01 -11.57
N ALA A 73 0.50 3.18 -12.06
CA ALA A 73 1.89 3.57 -12.26
C ALA A 73 2.03 4.75 -13.23
N ARG A 74 1.31 4.70 -14.36
CA ARG A 74 1.26 5.82 -15.33
C ARG A 74 0.71 7.09 -14.70
N ARG A 75 -0.37 6.98 -13.92
CA ARG A 75 -0.99 8.13 -13.24
C ARG A 75 -0.05 8.75 -12.21
N VAL A 76 0.59 7.94 -11.36
CA VAL A 76 1.57 8.39 -10.36
C VAL A 76 2.75 9.10 -11.03
N THR A 77 3.34 8.50 -12.05
CA THR A 77 4.46 9.11 -12.79
C THR A 77 4.04 10.39 -13.51
N GLY A 78 2.83 10.42 -14.10
CA GLY A 78 2.29 11.61 -14.76
C GLY A 78 2.09 12.79 -13.80
N ILE A 79 1.64 12.53 -12.56
CA ILE A 79 1.45 13.57 -11.53
C ILE A 79 2.78 14.04 -10.93
N THR A 80 3.73 13.13 -10.75
CA THR A 80 4.94 13.40 -9.98
C THR A 80 6.12 13.82 -10.84
N GLY A 81 6.12 13.46 -12.12
CA GLY A 81 7.29 13.54 -13.00
C GLY A 81 8.42 12.58 -12.64
N LYS A 82 8.26 11.79 -11.56
CA LYS A 82 9.30 10.87 -11.08
C LYS A 82 9.31 9.60 -11.92
N LYS A 83 10.11 9.63 -12.97
CA LYS A 83 10.46 8.47 -13.78
C LYS A 83 11.58 7.66 -13.11
N TYR A 84 11.95 6.53 -13.71
CA TYR A 84 13.14 5.72 -13.38
C TYR A 84 13.08 4.76 -12.19
N THR A 85 12.28 5.01 -11.16
CA THR A 85 12.24 4.12 -9.98
C THR A 85 10.84 3.58 -9.72
N GLY A 86 10.74 2.26 -9.52
CA GLY A 86 9.50 1.58 -9.16
C GLY A 86 9.66 0.68 -7.94
N VAL A 87 8.54 0.40 -7.27
CA VAL A 87 8.46 -0.59 -6.21
C VAL A 87 7.73 -1.81 -6.76
N VAL A 88 8.29 -3.00 -6.58
CA VAL A 88 7.72 -4.26 -7.07
C VAL A 88 7.20 -5.06 -5.88
N ALA A 89 5.95 -5.53 -5.98
CA ALA A 89 5.32 -6.38 -4.98
C ALA A 89 4.55 -7.54 -5.66
N SER A 90 4.24 -8.58 -4.89
CA SER A 90 3.46 -9.70 -5.42
C SER A 90 2.01 -9.29 -5.65
N GLY A 91 1.50 -9.49 -6.86
CA GLY A 91 0.07 -9.35 -7.14
C GLY A 91 -0.77 -10.52 -6.64
N GLN A 92 -0.14 -11.61 -6.18
CA GLN A 92 -0.84 -12.82 -5.71
C GLN A 92 -0.90 -12.89 -4.17
N VAL A 93 0.03 -12.23 -3.48
CA VAL A 93 0.14 -12.20 -2.02
C VAL A 93 0.11 -10.76 -1.55
N PHE A 94 -1.10 -10.27 -1.27
CA PHE A 94 -1.39 -8.88 -0.87
C PHE A 94 -0.60 -8.33 0.34
N PRO A 95 -0.30 -9.12 1.40
CA PRO A 95 0.31 -8.59 2.62
C PRO A 95 1.68 -7.93 2.43
N ASP A 96 2.49 -8.43 1.48
CA ASP A 96 3.82 -7.86 1.18
C ASP A 96 3.70 -6.45 0.56
N ALA A 97 2.59 -6.18 -0.16
CA ALA A 97 2.32 -4.90 -0.78
C ALA A 97 1.79 -3.83 0.20
N LEU A 98 1.26 -4.22 1.37
CA LEU A 98 0.62 -3.28 2.30
C LEU A 98 1.65 -2.41 3.03
N SER A 99 2.68 -3.04 3.59
CA SER A 99 3.74 -2.32 4.30
C SER A 99 4.60 -1.48 3.37
N VAL A 100 4.76 -1.91 2.10
CA VAL A 100 5.51 -1.12 1.10
C VAL A 100 4.75 0.11 0.61
N GLY A 101 3.42 0.16 0.76
CA GLY A 101 2.61 1.33 0.43
C GLY A 101 3.09 2.61 1.12
N THR A 102 3.57 2.50 2.36
CA THR A 102 4.17 3.61 3.11
C THR A 102 5.44 4.13 2.43
N PHE A 103 6.36 3.24 2.06
CA PHE A 103 7.61 3.62 1.40
C PHE A 103 7.34 4.20 0.00
N ALA A 104 6.51 3.54 -0.78
CA ALA A 104 6.15 3.96 -2.13
C ALA A 104 5.45 5.33 -2.13
N SER A 105 4.52 5.57 -1.20
CA SER A 105 3.83 6.87 -1.09
C SER A 105 4.75 8.00 -0.65
N ARG A 106 5.66 7.77 0.32
CA ARG A 106 6.65 8.77 0.75
C ARG A 106 7.56 9.18 -0.41
N GLU A 107 8.07 8.21 -1.15
CA GLU A 107 8.97 8.48 -2.28
C GLU A 107 8.23 8.89 -3.56
N ALA A 108 6.91 8.75 -3.58
CA ALA A 108 6.06 8.91 -4.75
C ALA A 108 6.48 7.99 -5.91
N TYR A 109 6.82 6.74 -5.59
CA TYR A 109 7.14 5.69 -6.56
C TYR A 109 5.90 4.87 -6.90
N PRO A 110 5.72 4.48 -8.18
CA PRO A 110 4.66 3.56 -8.57
C PRO A 110 4.91 2.16 -7.98
N ILE A 111 3.83 1.48 -7.57
CA ILE A 111 3.86 0.07 -7.20
C ILE A 111 3.45 -0.76 -8.41
N LEU A 112 4.34 -1.66 -8.83
CA LEU A 112 4.18 -2.60 -9.92
C LEU A 112 3.91 -4.00 -9.34
N LEU A 113 2.79 -4.61 -9.73
CA LEU A 113 2.45 -5.94 -9.25
C LEU A 113 2.99 -7.01 -10.18
N VAL A 114 3.72 -7.99 -9.67
CA VAL A 114 4.23 -9.13 -10.48
C VAL A 114 3.62 -10.45 -10.02
N LYS A 115 3.73 -11.47 -10.88
CA LYS A 115 3.44 -12.85 -10.49
C LYS A 115 4.68 -13.46 -9.85
N LYS A 116 4.48 -14.58 -9.15
CA LYS A 116 5.54 -15.29 -8.45
C LYS A 116 6.71 -15.65 -9.36
N ASP A 117 6.44 -16.17 -10.54
CA ASP A 117 7.41 -16.75 -11.49
C ASP A 117 7.53 -15.99 -12.82
N THR A 118 6.76 -14.90 -12.99
CA THR A 118 6.82 -14.08 -14.19
C THR A 118 6.50 -12.61 -13.95
N VAL A 119 7.04 -11.74 -14.80
CA VAL A 119 6.66 -10.33 -14.90
C VAL A 119 5.54 -10.26 -15.96
N PRO A 120 4.31 -9.88 -15.62
CA PRO A 120 3.23 -9.76 -16.60
C PRO A 120 3.57 -8.71 -17.68
N TYR A 121 3.11 -8.93 -18.91
CA TYR A 121 3.42 -8.04 -20.05
C TYR A 121 3.02 -6.58 -19.78
N GLN A 122 1.93 -6.35 -19.04
CA GLN A 122 1.47 -5.01 -18.64
C GLN A 122 2.54 -4.27 -17.84
N ILE A 123 3.28 -5.00 -17.01
CA ILE A 123 4.32 -4.47 -16.14
C ILE A 123 5.62 -4.28 -16.91
N GLU A 124 5.97 -5.21 -17.79
CA GLU A 124 7.12 -5.04 -18.70
C GLU A 124 6.93 -3.77 -19.55
N ARG A 125 5.72 -3.56 -20.08
CA ARG A 125 5.35 -2.34 -20.80
C ARG A 125 5.42 -1.10 -19.92
N ALA A 126 4.87 -1.15 -18.70
CA ALA A 126 4.95 -0.04 -17.76
C ALA A 126 6.40 0.33 -17.41
N ILE A 127 7.26 -0.68 -17.20
CA ILE A 127 8.69 -0.49 -16.94
C ILE A 127 9.35 0.24 -18.11
N LYS A 128 9.09 -0.21 -19.34
CA LYS A 128 9.65 0.40 -20.55
C LYS A 128 9.15 1.83 -20.75
N ASP A 129 7.83 2.05 -20.73
CA ASP A 129 7.22 3.33 -21.08
C ASP A 129 7.47 4.43 -20.04
N LEU A 130 7.69 4.04 -18.78
CA LEU A 130 7.98 4.95 -17.67
C LEU A 130 9.49 5.08 -17.41
N ASP A 131 10.33 4.53 -18.29
CA ASP A 131 11.79 4.50 -18.22
C ASP A 131 12.32 3.93 -16.89
N ILE A 132 11.61 2.99 -16.26
CA ILE A 132 12.00 2.43 -14.95
C ILE A 132 13.30 1.64 -15.11
N SER A 133 14.37 2.13 -14.49
CA SER A 133 15.70 1.55 -14.53
C SER A 133 16.17 1.04 -13.16
N LYS A 134 15.46 1.38 -12.09
CA LYS A 134 15.75 0.99 -10.72
C LYS A 134 14.49 0.44 -10.06
N THR A 135 14.64 -0.65 -9.32
CA THR A 135 13.51 -1.25 -8.59
C THR A 135 13.86 -1.57 -7.15
N TYR A 136 12.86 -1.44 -6.28
CA TYR A 136 12.85 -2.03 -4.95
C TYR A 136 11.87 -3.19 -4.95
N ILE A 137 12.19 -4.28 -4.27
CA ILE A 137 11.28 -5.42 -4.14
C ILE A 137 10.77 -5.50 -2.70
N ALA A 138 9.45 -5.56 -2.53
CA ALA A 138 8.82 -5.94 -1.28
C ALA A 138 8.19 -7.33 -1.42
N GLY A 139 8.73 -8.27 -0.64
CA GLY A 139 8.30 -9.67 -0.66
C GLY A 139 9.46 -10.66 -0.81
N GLY A 140 9.27 -11.82 -0.19
CA GLY A 140 10.28 -12.89 -0.16
C GLY A 140 10.39 -13.64 -1.47
N THR A 141 11.36 -14.56 -1.53
CA THR A 141 11.53 -15.47 -2.67
C THR A 141 10.43 -16.53 -2.74
N SER A 142 9.57 -16.66 -1.73
CA SER A 142 8.37 -17.50 -1.77
C SER A 142 7.22 -16.87 -2.57
N THR A 143 7.19 -15.53 -2.68
CA THR A 143 6.14 -14.73 -3.34
C THR A 143 6.60 -14.07 -4.63
N ILE A 144 7.91 -13.81 -4.79
CA ILE A 144 8.56 -13.32 -6.01
C ILE A 144 9.88 -14.07 -6.20
N PHE A 145 9.91 -15.04 -7.11
CA PHE A 145 11.07 -15.86 -7.41
C PHE A 145 12.28 -15.05 -7.86
N LYS A 146 13.47 -15.64 -7.67
CA LYS A 146 14.73 -15.08 -8.18
C LYS A 146 14.73 -14.98 -9.71
N SER A 147 14.05 -15.88 -10.40
CA SER A 147 13.84 -15.79 -11.86
C SER A 147 12.99 -14.59 -12.28
N THR A 148 11.98 -14.21 -11.50
CA THR A 148 11.21 -12.97 -11.72
C THR A 148 12.05 -11.74 -11.40
N GLU A 149 12.79 -11.76 -10.28
CA GLU A 149 13.72 -10.68 -9.90
C GLU A 149 14.76 -10.40 -10.99
N ALA A 150 15.32 -11.45 -11.60
CA ALA A 150 16.30 -11.32 -12.67
C ALA A 150 15.77 -10.62 -13.93
N LYS A 151 14.45 -10.51 -14.10
CA LYS A 151 13.80 -9.78 -15.20
C LYS A 151 13.53 -8.31 -14.87
N LEU A 152 13.73 -7.89 -13.61
CA LEU A 152 13.47 -6.52 -13.17
C LEU A 152 14.72 -5.64 -13.35
N PRO A 153 14.56 -4.37 -13.73
CA PRO A 153 15.69 -3.47 -13.94
C PRO A 153 16.25 -2.97 -12.60
N GLY A 154 17.58 -3.00 -12.47
CA GLY A 154 18.34 -2.34 -11.41
C GLY A 154 17.78 -2.56 -10.00
N VAL A 155 17.62 -3.82 -9.60
CA VAL A 155 17.11 -4.18 -8.27
C VAL A 155 18.08 -3.65 -7.21
N LEU A 156 17.69 -2.57 -6.53
CA LEU A 156 18.51 -1.89 -5.52
C LEU A 156 18.50 -2.63 -4.19
N GLU A 157 17.33 -3.16 -3.82
CA GLU A 157 17.14 -3.86 -2.56
C GLU A 157 15.87 -4.71 -2.60
N ARG A 158 15.95 -5.90 -1.99
CA ARG A 158 14.79 -6.72 -1.66
C ARG A 158 14.53 -6.63 -0.15
N MET A 159 13.46 -5.96 0.22
CA MET A 159 12.97 -5.86 1.60
C MET A 159 11.99 -7.02 1.84
N ALA A 160 12.42 -8.02 2.59
CA ALA A 160 11.64 -9.22 2.82
C ALA A 160 11.99 -9.90 4.14
N GLY A 161 11.00 -10.59 4.70
CA GLY A 161 11.17 -11.57 5.76
C GLY A 161 10.45 -12.88 5.44
N LYS A 162 10.37 -13.78 6.40
CA LYS A 162 9.71 -15.09 6.24
C LYS A 162 8.19 -14.96 6.06
N ASP A 163 7.61 -13.91 6.60
CA ASP A 163 6.19 -13.60 6.53
C ASP A 163 5.95 -12.09 6.42
N ARG A 164 4.66 -11.71 6.40
CA ARG A 164 4.22 -10.31 6.28
C ARG A 164 4.67 -9.41 7.44
N TYR A 165 4.85 -9.98 8.63
CA TYR A 165 5.25 -9.24 9.83
C TYR A 165 6.74 -8.92 9.76
N GLU A 166 7.56 -9.94 9.45
CA GLU A 166 8.99 -9.75 9.22
C GLU A 166 9.28 -8.83 8.03
N THR A 167 8.52 -8.94 6.93
CA THR A 167 8.64 -8.04 5.77
C THR A 167 8.34 -6.59 6.17
N SER A 168 7.28 -6.34 6.96
CA SER A 168 6.98 -4.98 7.44
C SER A 168 8.10 -4.40 8.29
N VAL A 169 8.74 -5.23 9.14
CA VAL A 169 9.91 -4.85 9.94
C VAL A 169 11.14 -4.61 9.04
N ALA A 170 11.36 -5.41 8.00
CA ALA A 170 12.47 -5.23 7.07
C ALA A 170 12.37 -3.88 6.33
N ILE A 171 11.17 -3.52 5.88
CA ILE A 171 10.90 -2.21 5.27
C ILE A 171 11.15 -1.08 6.28
N ALA A 172 10.66 -1.22 7.51
CA ALA A 172 10.85 -0.22 8.56
C ALA A 172 12.34 -0.01 8.90
N LYS A 173 13.10 -1.09 9.09
CA LYS A 173 14.56 -1.06 9.32
C LYS A 173 15.34 -0.46 8.16
N SER A 174 14.92 -0.72 6.93
CA SER A 174 15.62 -0.21 5.75
C SER A 174 15.33 1.27 5.51
N LYS A 175 14.05 1.66 5.55
CA LYS A 175 13.58 2.94 5.01
C LYS A 175 13.19 3.96 6.06
N PHE A 176 13.03 3.57 7.33
CA PHE A 176 12.50 4.44 8.40
C PHE A 176 13.38 4.43 9.66
N LYS A 177 14.70 4.39 9.49
CA LYS A 177 15.69 4.27 10.58
C LYS A 177 15.58 5.37 11.65
N ASP A 178 15.22 6.58 11.23
CA ASP A 178 15.16 7.75 12.10
C ASP A 178 13.78 7.93 12.76
N SER A 179 12.78 7.13 12.38
CA SER A 179 11.44 7.25 12.96
C SER A 179 11.42 6.69 14.38
N LYS A 180 10.85 7.47 15.31
CA LYS A 180 10.55 7.05 16.69
C LYS A 180 9.08 6.70 16.91
N GLU A 181 8.29 6.76 15.85
CA GLU A 181 6.87 6.45 15.88
C GLU A 181 6.53 5.45 14.77
N ALA A 182 5.50 4.64 14.98
CA ALA A 182 4.99 3.72 13.96
C ALA A 182 3.47 3.63 13.99
N PHE A 183 2.88 3.36 12.82
CA PHE A 183 1.50 2.86 12.75
C PHE A 183 1.50 1.35 12.90
N ILE A 184 0.53 0.80 13.61
CA ILE A 184 0.29 -0.65 13.70
C ILE A 184 -1.06 -0.93 13.06
N ALA A 185 -1.09 -1.83 12.09
CA ALA A 185 -2.31 -2.33 11.48
C ALA A 185 -2.37 -3.86 11.56
N SER A 186 -3.57 -4.41 11.38
CA SER A 186 -3.71 -5.86 11.26
C SER A 186 -2.91 -6.36 10.06
N GLY A 187 -2.14 -7.43 10.26
CA GLY A 187 -1.57 -8.19 9.15
C GLY A 187 -2.56 -9.17 8.56
N GLU A 188 -3.70 -9.43 9.19
CA GLU A 188 -4.70 -10.42 8.76
C GLU A 188 -5.78 -9.81 7.86
N GLU A 189 -6.10 -8.53 8.06
CA GLU A 189 -7.01 -7.74 7.23
C GLU A 189 -6.26 -6.56 6.59
N PHE A 190 -6.50 -6.32 5.30
CA PHE A 190 -5.67 -5.40 4.53
C PHE A 190 -6.19 -3.96 4.50
N ALA A 191 -7.48 -3.76 4.75
CA ALA A 191 -8.17 -2.48 4.58
C ALA A 191 -7.50 -1.35 5.40
N ASP A 192 -7.24 -1.61 6.69
CA ASP A 192 -6.67 -0.62 7.62
C ASP A 192 -5.24 -0.23 7.23
N ALA A 193 -4.41 -1.21 6.82
CA ALA A 193 -3.04 -0.97 6.36
C ALA A 193 -3.00 -0.22 5.02
N LEU A 194 -3.97 -0.48 4.14
CA LEU A 194 -4.09 0.21 2.86
C LEU A 194 -4.43 1.69 3.06
N VAL A 195 -5.48 2.00 3.83
CA VAL A 195 -5.96 3.39 3.98
C VAL A 195 -4.99 4.28 4.77
N ILE A 196 -4.17 3.71 5.66
CA ILE A 196 -3.16 4.50 6.38
C ILE A 196 -1.92 4.83 5.54
N SER A 197 -1.65 4.09 4.46
CA SER A 197 -0.41 4.23 3.67
C SER A 197 -0.08 5.67 3.21
N PRO A 198 -1.05 6.49 2.72
CA PRO A 198 -0.76 7.89 2.38
C PRO A 198 -0.35 8.73 3.58
N ILE A 199 -0.99 8.51 4.75
CA ILE A 199 -0.70 9.23 5.99
C ILE A 199 0.65 8.81 6.56
N SER A 200 0.93 7.51 6.59
CA SER A 200 2.20 6.96 7.06
C SER A 200 3.37 7.45 6.19
N GLY A 201 3.20 7.49 4.87
CA GLY A 201 4.16 8.10 3.95
C GLY A 201 4.36 9.59 4.18
N LYS A 202 3.27 10.37 4.32
CA LYS A 202 3.30 11.83 4.56
C LYS A 202 4.06 12.20 5.83
N TYR A 203 3.86 11.45 6.91
CA TYR A 203 4.51 11.70 8.20
C TYR A 203 5.83 10.94 8.40
N ASN A 204 6.31 10.21 7.38
CA ASN A 204 7.53 9.41 7.46
C ASN A 204 7.54 8.41 8.64
N LYS A 205 6.40 7.77 8.89
CA LYS A 205 6.23 6.75 9.94
C LYS A 205 6.02 5.38 9.27
N PRO A 206 6.78 4.33 9.64
CA PRO A 206 6.54 3.00 9.09
C PRO A 206 5.17 2.47 9.55
N THR A 207 4.51 1.71 8.68
CA THR A 207 3.38 0.86 9.06
C THR A 207 3.89 -0.56 9.32
N LEU A 208 3.82 -0.99 10.58
CA LEU A 208 4.11 -2.37 10.99
C LEU A 208 2.81 -3.17 10.99
N LEU A 209 2.90 -4.44 10.61
CA LEU A 209 1.77 -5.36 10.66
C LEU A 209 1.84 -6.19 11.94
N ALA A 210 0.69 -6.50 12.52
CA ALA A 210 0.59 -7.38 13.69
C ALA A 210 -0.51 -8.44 13.50
N SER A 211 -0.26 -9.64 14.02
CA SER A 211 -1.24 -10.73 14.12
C SER A 211 -2.10 -10.55 15.37
N ARG A 212 -3.33 -11.06 15.33
CA ARG A 212 -4.13 -11.28 16.54
C ARG A 212 -3.49 -12.28 17.49
N ASN A 213 -2.72 -13.22 16.96
CA ASN A 213 -1.92 -14.13 17.76
C ASN A 213 -0.65 -13.43 18.23
N LYS A 214 -0.62 -13.02 19.50
CA LYS A 214 0.54 -12.34 20.12
C LYS A 214 1.87 -13.09 19.94
N ASN A 215 1.85 -14.43 19.84
CA ASN A 215 3.06 -15.24 19.70
C ASN A 215 3.73 -15.05 18.32
N THR A 216 2.96 -14.65 17.31
CA THR A 216 3.47 -14.35 15.96
C THR A 216 4.16 -12.98 15.89
N ASN A 217 3.93 -12.10 16.88
CA ASN A 217 4.40 -10.72 16.85
C ASN A 217 5.79 -10.50 17.47
N ALA A 218 6.52 -11.57 17.78
CA ALA A 218 7.82 -11.48 18.45
C ALA A 218 8.81 -10.57 17.70
N VAL A 219 8.86 -10.66 16.36
CA VAL A 219 9.74 -9.82 15.54
C VAL A 219 9.35 -8.34 15.57
N VAL A 220 8.05 -8.06 15.59
CA VAL A 220 7.50 -6.70 15.61
C VAL A 220 7.79 -6.06 16.96
N LYS A 221 7.50 -6.79 18.05
CA LYS A 221 7.84 -6.38 19.43
C LYS A 221 9.34 -6.09 19.57
N LYS A 222 10.19 -6.99 19.10
CA LYS A 222 11.64 -6.81 19.14
C LYS A 222 12.08 -5.57 18.36
N TYR A 223 11.51 -5.32 17.18
CA TYR A 223 11.80 -4.10 16.43
C TYR A 223 11.38 -2.83 17.17
N ILE A 224 10.17 -2.79 17.76
CA ILE A 224 9.69 -1.65 18.55
C ILE A 224 10.69 -1.31 19.67
N GLN A 225 11.19 -2.33 20.36
CA GLN A 225 12.20 -2.19 21.43
C GLN A 225 13.57 -1.76 20.88
N ASP A 226 14.12 -2.48 19.91
CA ASP A 226 15.46 -2.24 19.36
C ASP A 226 15.56 -0.86 18.68
N ALA A 227 14.49 -0.40 18.01
CA ALA A 227 14.44 0.92 17.37
C ALA A 227 14.18 2.05 18.37
N GLY A 228 13.80 1.72 19.62
CA GLY A 228 13.44 2.67 20.65
C GLY A 228 12.24 3.53 20.24
N LEU A 229 11.18 2.90 19.71
CA LEU A 229 9.96 3.63 19.36
C LEU A 229 9.28 4.15 20.63
N THR A 230 8.92 5.43 20.64
CA THR A 230 8.28 6.10 21.77
C THR A 230 6.76 6.12 21.67
N SER A 231 6.22 5.93 20.46
CA SER A 231 4.78 5.92 20.21
C SER A 231 4.41 4.90 19.13
N ILE A 232 3.30 4.21 19.35
CA ILE A 232 2.63 3.40 18.33
C ILE A 232 1.18 3.85 18.20
N ILE A 233 0.69 3.96 16.98
CA ILE A 233 -0.70 4.36 16.67
C ILE A 233 -1.40 3.18 16.01
N ALA A 234 -2.38 2.61 16.71
CA ALA A 234 -3.16 1.49 16.20
C ALA A 234 -4.20 1.97 15.17
N ILE A 235 -4.25 1.31 14.01
CA ILE A 235 -5.24 1.54 12.95
C ILE A 235 -6.03 0.25 12.77
N GLY A 236 -7.33 0.34 12.99
CA GLY A 236 -8.26 -0.78 12.90
C GLY A 236 -8.99 -1.06 14.22
N GLY A 237 -10.04 -1.88 14.12
CA GLY A 237 -10.87 -2.24 15.26
C GLY A 237 -10.28 -3.38 16.11
N GLU A 238 -10.71 -3.47 17.38
CA GLU A 238 -10.25 -4.49 18.33
C GLU A 238 -10.44 -5.93 17.86
N LYS A 239 -11.41 -6.18 16.98
CA LYS A 239 -11.61 -7.50 16.37
C LYS A 239 -10.35 -8.02 15.65
N TYR A 240 -9.60 -7.13 15.01
CA TYR A 240 -8.44 -7.45 14.18
C TYR A 240 -7.11 -7.03 14.80
N LEU A 241 -7.13 -6.04 15.68
CA LEU A 241 -5.98 -5.61 16.45
C LEU A 241 -6.40 -5.45 17.94
N PRO A 242 -6.53 -6.57 18.68
CA PRO A 242 -7.00 -6.53 20.07
C PRO A 242 -6.08 -5.69 20.96
N TYR A 243 -6.65 -5.01 21.95
CA TYR A 243 -5.87 -4.21 22.89
C TYR A 243 -4.79 -5.02 23.62
N SER A 244 -5.05 -6.31 23.91
CA SER A 244 -4.07 -7.22 24.51
C SER A 244 -2.85 -7.48 23.62
N VAL A 245 -3.00 -7.44 22.30
CA VAL A 245 -1.89 -7.51 21.35
C VAL A 245 -1.06 -6.23 21.41
N LEU A 246 -1.71 -5.06 21.47
CA LEU A 246 -1.04 -3.77 21.58
C LEU A 246 -0.22 -3.66 22.87
N LEU A 247 -0.80 -4.07 24.01
CA LEU A 247 -0.09 -4.12 25.30
C LEU A 247 1.15 -5.03 25.21
N ASN A 248 0.98 -6.23 24.63
CA ASN A 248 2.08 -7.17 24.47
C ASN A 248 3.23 -6.61 23.63
N LEU A 249 2.93 -5.90 22.53
CA LEU A 249 3.90 -5.24 21.65
C LEU A 249 4.74 -4.21 22.39
N VAL A 250 4.16 -3.48 23.35
CA VAL A 250 4.85 -2.44 24.14
C VAL A 250 5.39 -2.95 25.48
N GLY A 251 5.33 -4.27 25.72
CA GLY A 251 5.89 -4.88 26.94
C GLY A 251 5.06 -4.65 28.21
N LYS A 252 3.75 -4.41 28.06
CA LYS A 252 2.79 -4.31 29.16
C LYS A 252 1.88 -5.54 29.22
#